data_AF-A0A1G1NL34-F1
#
_entry.id   AF-A0A1G1NL34-F1
#
_cell.length_a   1.000
_cell.length_b   1.000
_cell.length_c   1.000
_cell.angle_alpha   90.00
_cell.angle_beta   90.00
_cell.angle_gamma   90.00
#
_symmetry.space_group_name_H-M   'P 1'
#
loop_
_entity.id
_entity.type
_entity.pdbx_description
1 polymer ?
#
loop_
_entity_poly.entity_id
_entity_poly.type
_entity_poly.pdbx_seq_one_letter_code
_entity_poly.pdbx_strand_id
1 'polypeptide(L)'
;MIRMKQIFFMVLLTVLVGCVTTQKAARPNSPKISSKEAARIAQEFANRENLQDEFVIAKPAKIKKELTLGSNPHWIWQVYFPSKERSRLKFYKNTFLMIEVNASHGTVENWSRR
;
A
#
# COMPACT_ATOMS: atom_id res chain seq x y z
N MET A 1 73.82 -22.89 9.15
CA MET A 1 73.48 -24.25 8.70
C MET A 1 72.02 -24.54 9.04
N ILE A 2 71.18 -24.79 8.02
CA ILE A 2 70.04 -25.75 7.99
C ILE A 2 68.90 -25.50 9.02
N ARG A 3 67.63 -25.15 8.70
CA ARG A 3 66.77 -25.43 7.52
C ARG A 3 65.72 -24.35 7.21
N MET A 4 65.57 -24.10 5.91
CA MET A 4 64.30 -23.80 5.24
C MET A 4 63.30 -24.97 5.37
N LYS A 5 62.03 -24.66 5.64
CA LYS A 5 60.83 -25.39 5.16
C LYS A 5 59.70 -24.36 5.08
N GLN A 6 59.51 -23.75 3.91
CA GLN A 6 58.32 -23.93 3.08
C GLN A 6 57.05 -24.29 3.88
N ILE A 7 56.19 -23.29 4.06
CA ILE A 7 54.73 -23.49 4.00
C ILE A 7 54.24 -22.60 2.85
N PHE A 8 54.45 -23.11 1.64
CA PHE A 8 53.62 -22.81 0.48
C PHE A 8 52.41 -23.75 0.61
N PHE A 9 51.23 -23.24 0.96
CA PHE A 9 49.94 -23.86 0.62
C PHE A 9 48.86 -22.83 0.97
N MET A 10 48.49 -21.95 0.03
CA MET A 10 47.43 -22.23 -0.95
C MET A 10 46.05 -22.18 -0.29
N VAL A 11 45.15 -21.48 -0.97
CA VAL A 11 43.68 -21.64 -0.94
C VAL A 11 42.92 -20.60 -0.08
N LEU A 12 42.24 -19.72 -0.83
CA LEU A 12 41.00 -19.00 -0.53
C LEU A 12 41.12 -17.89 0.52
N LEU A 13 41.17 -16.59 0.20
CA LEU A 13 40.39 -15.87 -0.81
C LEU A 13 39.00 -16.46 -1.08
N THR A 14 38.27 -16.80 -0.03
CA THR A 14 36.80 -16.64 -0.02
C THR A 14 36.56 -15.17 0.30
N VAL A 15 36.64 -14.23 -0.65
CA VAL A 15 35.56 -14.00 -1.62
C VAL A 15 34.24 -14.59 -1.11
N LEU A 16 33.83 -14.15 0.07
CA LEU A 16 32.42 -13.95 0.39
C LEU A 16 31.93 -12.85 -0.56
N VAL A 17 31.83 -13.19 -1.84
CA VAL A 17 30.73 -12.72 -2.69
C VAL A 17 29.52 -13.31 -1.99
N GLY A 18 29.05 -12.56 -0.98
CA GLY A 18 27.71 -12.72 -0.47
C GLY A 18 26.85 -12.66 -1.71
N CYS A 19 26.31 -13.82 -2.07
CA CYS A 19 25.27 -13.97 -3.06
C CYS A 19 24.16 -13.02 -2.61
N VAL A 20 24.19 -11.79 -3.11
CA VAL A 20 23.05 -10.89 -3.09
C VAL A 20 22.11 -11.56 -4.06
N THR A 21 21.36 -12.54 -3.55
CA THR A 21 20.14 -12.97 -4.17
C THR A 21 19.30 -11.71 -4.22
N THR A 22 19.34 -11.03 -5.37
CA THR A 22 18.26 -10.14 -5.76
C THR A 22 17.04 -11.04 -5.83
N GLN A 23 16.39 -11.25 -4.68
CA GLN A 23 15.05 -11.77 -4.61
C GLN A 23 14.24 -10.78 -5.42
N LYS A 24 13.94 -11.17 -6.66
CA LYS A 24 13.01 -10.47 -7.53
C LYS A 24 11.72 -10.41 -6.73
N ALA A 25 11.43 -9.25 -6.13
CA ALA A 25 10.24 -9.04 -5.34
C ALA A 25 9.05 -9.59 -6.13
N ALA A 26 8.36 -10.57 -5.56
CA ALA A 26 7.24 -11.21 -6.21
C ALA A 26 6.26 -10.12 -6.65
N ARG A 27 5.89 -10.11 -7.94
CA ARG A 27 4.94 -9.12 -8.44
C ARG A 27 3.64 -9.30 -7.65
N PRO A 28 3.06 -8.23 -7.09
CA PRO A 28 1.83 -8.33 -6.32
C PRO A 28 0.72 -8.90 -7.20
N ASN A 29 0.04 -9.93 -6.68
CA ASN A 29 -1.07 -10.61 -7.34
C ASN A 29 -2.14 -9.60 -7.77
N SER A 30 -2.82 -9.84 -8.89
CA SER A 30 -3.89 -8.95 -9.34
C SER A 30 -4.99 -8.79 -8.28
N PRO A 31 -5.68 -7.63 -8.24
CA PRO A 31 -6.84 -7.41 -7.38
C PRO A 31 -7.83 -8.58 -7.42
N LYS A 32 -8.20 -9.12 -6.26
CA LYS A 32 -9.23 -10.15 -6.12
C LYS A 32 -10.61 -9.56 -5.96
N ILE A 33 -10.71 -8.38 -5.32
CA ILE A 33 -11.97 -7.66 -5.17
C ILE A 33 -12.13 -6.61 -6.27
N SER A 34 -13.37 -6.45 -6.73
CA SER A 34 -13.73 -5.43 -7.71
C SER A 34 -13.79 -4.03 -7.06
N SER A 35 -13.72 -2.98 -7.88
CA SER A 35 -13.93 -1.60 -7.41
C SER A 35 -15.31 -1.38 -6.80
N LYS A 36 -16.34 -2.08 -7.31
CA LYS A 36 -17.70 -2.03 -6.76
C LYS A 36 -17.75 -2.62 -5.35
N GLU A 37 -17.06 -3.74 -5.14
CA GLU A 37 -16.96 -4.38 -3.83
C GLU A 37 -16.18 -3.51 -2.84
N ALA A 38 -15.06 -2.92 -3.27
CA ALA A 38 -14.30 -1.96 -2.47
C ALA A 38 -15.15 -0.75 -2.06
N ALA A 39 -15.99 -0.23 -2.96
CA ALA A 39 -16.90 0.87 -2.65
C ALA A 39 -17.94 0.50 -1.58
N ARG A 40 -18.50 -0.73 -1.65
CA ARG A 40 -19.44 -1.25 -0.64
C ARG A 40 -18.77 -1.33 0.73
N ILE A 41 -17.58 -1.93 0.78
CA ILE A 41 -16.78 -2.06 2.01
C ILE A 41 -16.46 -0.68 2.60
N ALA A 42 -16.01 0.27 1.78
CA ALA A 42 -15.68 1.61 2.24
C ALA A 42 -16.91 2.38 2.74
N GLN A 43 -18.08 2.18 2.13
CA GLN A 43 -19.35 2.75 2.59
C GLN A 43 -19.77 2.16 3.95
N GLU A 44 -19.68 0.84 4.11
CA GLU A 44 -19.97 0.16 5.39
C GLU A 44 -19.04 0.63 6.51
N PHE A 45 -17.75 0.76 6.21
CA PHE A 45 -16.78 1.34 7.13
C PHE A 45 -17.16 2.77 7.54
N ALA A 46 -17.41 3.65 6.57
CA ALA A 46 -17.71 5.05 6.86
C ALA A 46 -18.99 5.22 7.70
N ASN A 47 -20.01 4.40 7.46
CA ASN A 47 -21.23 4.38 8.26
C ASN A 47 -20.96 3.88 9.69
N ARG A 48 -20.14 2.85 9.86
CA ARG A 48 -19.77 2.31 11.18
C ARG A 48 -18.97 3.32 12.01
N GLU A 49 -18.09 4.07 11.36
CA GLU A 49 -17.27 5.12 12.00
C GLU A 49 -18.03 6.46 12.16
N ASN A 50 -19.33 6.50 11.85
CA ASN A 50 -20.19 7.70 11.92
C ASN A 50 -19.70 8.89 11.06
N LEU A 51 -19.03 8.63 9.95
CA LEU A 51 -18.50 9.67 9.05
C LEU A 51 -19.58 10.30 8.16
N GLN A 52 -20.83 9.83 8.24
CA GLN A 52 -21.94 10.37 7.48
C GLN A 52 -22.24 11.83 7.79
N ASP A 53 -21.90 12.36 8.96
CA ASP A 53 -22.23 13.76 9.30
C ASP A 53 -21.37 14.75 8.50
N GLU A 54 -20.14 14.35 8.16
CA GLU A 54 -19.16 15.20 7.50
C GLU A 54 -19.01 14.90 6.00
N PHE A 55 -19.40 13.70 5.55
CA PHE A 55 -19.18 13.24 4.18
C PHE A 55 -20.44 12.65 3.53
N VAL A 56 -20.51 12.73 2.20
CA VAL A 56 -21.58 12.15 1.39
C VAL A 56 -21.25 10.69 1.09
N ILE A 57 -21.61 9.81 2.02
CA ILE A 57 -21.26 8.38 1.97
C ILE A 57 -22.12 7.57 0.96
N ALA A 58 -23.24 8.11 0.49
CA ALA A 58 -24.15 7.41 -0.43
C ALA A 58 -23.49 7.00 -1.76
N LYS A 59 -22.56 7.81 -2.27
CA LYS A 59 -21.89 7.54 -3.54
C LYS A 59 -20.44 8.04 -3.53
N PRO A 60 -19.45 7.19 -3.85
CA PRO A 60 -18.07 7.64 -4.01
C PRO A 60 -17.94 8.58 -5.21
N ALA A 61 -17.15 9.64 -5.05
CA ALA A 61 -16.83 10.59 -6.10
C ALA A 61 -15.82 10.02 -7.11
N LYS A 62 -14.85 9.25 -6.62
CA LYS A 62 -13.83 8.59 -7.44
C LYS A 62 -13.30 7.34 -6.74
N ILE A 63 -12.84 6.37 -7.52
CA ILE A 63 -12.18 5.15 -7.03
C ILE A 63 -10.91 4.97 -7.84
N LYS A 64 -9.76 4.84 -7.17
CA LYS A 64 -8.45 4.62 -7.79
C LYS A 64 -7.86 3.29 -7.38
N LYS A 65 -7.16 2.65 -8.30
CA LYS A 65 -6.35 1.47 -8.01
C LYS A 65 -4.90 1.93 -7.87
N GLU A 66 -4.31 1.70 -6.70
CA GLU A 66 -2.94 2.08 -6.41
C GLU A 66 -2.16 0.87 -5.90
N LEU A 67 -0.84 0.89 -6.11
CA LEU A 67 0.07 -0.09 -5.53
C LEU A 67 0.75 0.53 -4.32
N THR A 68 0.66 -0.11 -3.16
CA THR A 68 1.36 0.36 -1.97
C THR A 68 2.87 0.25 -2.16
N LEU A 69 3.60 1.26 -1.69
CA LEU A 69 5.05 1.31 -1.72
C LEU A 69 5.57 0.90 -0.34
N GLY A 70 6.54 -0.01 -0.28
CA GLY A 70 7.11 -0.46 0.99
C GLY A 70 7.68 -1.87 0.93
N SER A 71 7.91 -2.45 2.11
CA SER A 71 8.46 -3.81 2.26
C SER A 71 7.48 -4.92 1.81
N ASN A 72 6.17 -4.64 1.77
CA ASN A 72 5.15 -5.56 1.31
C ASN A 72 4.18 -4.88 0.31
N PRO A 73 4.61 -4.67 -0.95
CA PRO A 73 3.79 -4.00 -1.95
C PRO A 73 2.57 -4.85 -2.30
N HIS A 74 1.39 -4.23 -2.30
CA HIS A 74 0.13 -4.88 -2.66
C HIS A 74 -0.86 -3.86 -3.22
N TRP A 75 -1.86 -4.35 -3.94
CA TRP A 75 -2.86 -3.49 -4.55
C TRP A 75 -3.89 -3.02 -3.52
N ILE A 76 -4.26 -1.76 -3.60
CA ILE A 76 -5.33 -1.13 -2.84
C ILE A 76 -6.31 -0.42 -3.76
N TRP A 77 -7.54 -0.29 -3.30
CA TRP A 77 -8.55 0.59 -3.83
C TRP A 77 -8.66 1.82 -2.93
N GLN A 78 -8.33 2.99 -3.44
CA GLN A 78 -8.60 4.26 -2.77
C GLN A 78 -9.98 4.75 -3.19
N VAL A 79 -10.93 4.72 -2.25
CA VAL A 79 -12.31 5.15 -2.44
C VAL A 79 -12.48 6.53 -1.83
N TYR A 80 -13.03 7.48 -2.59
CA TYR A 80 -13.14 8.86 -2.17
C TYR A 80 -14.60 9.29 -2.05
N PHE A 81 -14.98 9.84 -0.90
CA PHE A 81 -16.29 10.42 -0.64
C PHE A 81 -16.20 11.94 -0.49
N PRO A 82 -17.09 12.71 -1.14
CA PRO A 82 -17.04 14.17 -1.03
C PRO A 82 -17.47 14.64 0.36
N SER A 83 -16.89 15.73 0.85
CA SER A 83 -17.36 16.39 2.07
C SER A 83 -18.74 17.02 1.88
N LYS A 84 -19.53 17.08 2.97
CA LYS A 84 -20.77 17.84 3.09
C LYS A 84 -20.53 19.33 3.38
N GLU A 85 -19.30 19.75 3.70
CA GLU A 85 -19.00 21.14 4.00
C GLU A 85 -19.38 22.07 2.84
N ARG A 86 -19.97 23.21 3.20
CA ARG A 86 -20.45 24.19 2.22
C ARG A 86 -19.26 24.72 1.42
N SER A 87 -19.30 24.49 0.11
CA SER A 87 -18.40 24.99 -0.94
C SER A 87 -18.18 26.51 -1.00
N ARG A 88 -18.84 27.28 -0.12
CA ARG A 88 -18.70 28.73 0.00
C ARG A 88 -17.32 29.14 0.53
N LEU A 89 -16.66 28.29 1.30
CA LEU A 89 -15.26 28.47 1.67
C LEU A 89 -14.39 27.79 0.60
N LYS A 90 -13.73 28.59 -0.24
CA LYS A 90 -12.93 28.14 -1.39
C LYS A 90 -11.91 27.03 -1.05
N PHE A 91 -11.44 26.98 0.19
CA PHE A 91 -10.46 25.99 0.68
C PHE A 91 -11.02 24.56 0.74
N TYR A 92 -12.30 24.39 1.09
CA TYR A 92 -12.92 23.08 1.35
C TYR A 92 -13.61 22.48 0.14
N LYS A 93 -13.59 23.16 -1.01
CA LYS A 93 -14.27 22.74 -2.24
C LYS A 93 -13.79 21.37 -2.75
N ASN A 94 -12.61 20.92 -2.33
CA ASN A 94 -11.98 19.68 -2.77
C ASN A 94 -11.62 18.73 -1.61
N THR A 95 -12.24 18.88 -0.44
CA THR A 95 -11.97 17.98 0.68
C THR A 95 -12.70 16.65 0.49
N PHE A 96 -11.96 15.55 0.44
CA PHE A 96 -12.48 14.19 0.31
C PHE A 96 -12.10 13.35 1.52
N LEU A 97 -13.02 12.50 1.96
CA LEU A 97 -12.67 11.32 2.73
C LEU A 97 -12.07 10.30 1.77
N MET A 98 -10.84 9.88 1.99
CA MET A 98 -10.20 8.78 1.29
C MET A 98 -10.15 7.55 2.20
N ILE A 99 -10.65 6.41 1.73
CA ILE A 99 -10.56 5.12 2.42
C ILE A 99 -9.75 4.17 1.54
N GLU A 100 -8.73 3.53 2.11
CA GLU A 100 -7.88 2.55 1.44
C GLU A 100 -8.34 1.14 1.79
N VAL A 101 -8.75 0.39 0.77
CA VAL A 101 -9.24 -0.98 0.90
C VAL A 101 -8.25 -1.93 0.23
N ASN A 102 -7.77 -2.94 0.96
CA ASN A 102 -6.90 -3.98 0.44
C ASN A 102 -7.59 -4.71 -0.72
N ALA A 103 -6.99 -4.70 -1.91
CA ALA A 103 -7.61 -5.26 -3.10
C ALA A 103 -7.58 -6.80 -3.16
N SER A 104 -6.93 -7.47 -2.22
CA SER A 104 -6.89 -8.94 -2.11
C SER A 104 -7.91 -9.48 -1.12
N HIS A 105 -8.12 -8.77 0.01
CA HIS A 105 -8.91 -9.28 1.14
C HIS A 105 -10.11 -8.42 1.52
N GLY A 106 -10.23 -7.20 0.96
CA GLY A 106 -11.34 -6.31 1.28
C GLY A 106 -11.30 -5.71 2.69
N THR A 107 -10.13 -5.69 3.33
CA THR A 107 -9.94 -5.03 4.62
C THR A 107 -9.65 -3.56 4.43
N VAL A 108 -10.21 -2.69 5.28
CA VAL A 108 -9.82 -1.28 5.32
C VAL A 108 -8.48 -1.17 6.04
N GLU A 109 -7.49 -0.59 5.38
CA GLU A 109 -6.12 -0.46 5.92
C GLU A 109 -5.86 0.93 6.47
N ASN A 110 -6.46 1.95 5.85
CA ASN A 110 -6.25 3.34 6.22
C ASN A 110 -7.45 4.20 5.79
N TRP A 111 -7.61 5.34 6.43
CA TRP A 111 -8.53 6.38 5.99
C TRP A 111 -8.02 7.75 6.42
N SER A 112 -8.29 8.78 5.60
CA SER A 112 -7.87 10.14 5.90
C SER A 112 -8.75 11.17 5.20
N ARG A 113 -8.77 12.38 5.76
CA ARG A 113 -9.27 13.57 5.09
C ARG A 113 -8.17 14.10 4.17
N ARG A 114 -8.50 14.36 2.90
CA ARG A 114 -7.60 14.85 1.85
C ARG A 114 -8.14 16.10 1.21
#